data_AF-A0A7Y2H9T0-F1
#
_entry.id   AF-A0A7Y2H9T0-F1
#
_cell.length_a   1.000
_cell.length_b   1.000
_cell.length_c   1.000
_cell.angle_alpha   90.00
_cell.angle_beta   90.00
_cell.angle_gamma   90.00
#
_symmetry.space_group_name_H-M   'P 1'
#
loop_
_entity.id
_entity.type
_entity.pdbx_description
1 polymer ?
#
loop_
_entity_poly.entity_id
_entity_poly.type
_entity_poly.pdbx_seq_one_letter_code
_entity_poly.pdbx_strand_id
1 'polypeptide(L)'
;MNKNCEFCGQDFEPEPGYYYGAMFISYIVSSFILLPVALILVFYFKWSDEAMMAFIVLLGILMFFRILRVSRSLYIHALVKFDPMVRLLQNKDLGGMDSSNN
;
A
#
# COMPACT_ATOMS: atom_id res chain seq x y z
N MET A 1 -16.87 1.08 -19.00
CA MET A 1 -16.28 1.34 -17.67
C MET A 1 -16.43 2.82 -17.40
N ASN A 2 -16.94 3.21 -16.23
CA ASN A 2 -16.87 4.62 -15.83
C ASN A 2 -15.41 4.96 -15.52
N LYS A 3 -15.01 6.20 -15.83
CA LYS A 3 -13.66 6.70 -15.51
C LYS A 3 -13.54 7.08 -14.04
N ASN A 4 -14.62 7.63 -13.49
CA ASN A 4 -14.74 8.14 -12.13
C ASN A 4 -15.79 7.35 -11.35
N CYS A 5 -15.60 7.23 -10.03
CA CYS A 5 -16.65 6.74 -9.14
C CYS A 5 -17.77 7.78 -9.01
N GLU A 6 -19.01 7.40 -9.31
CA GLU A 6 -20.18 8.31 -9.24
C GLU A 6 -20.46 8.82 -7.83
N PHE A 7 -19.96 8.13 -6.79
CA PHE A 7 -20.24 8.46 -5.38
C PHE A 7 -19.14 9.31 -4.70
N CYS A 8 -17.87 9.17 -5.12
CA CYS A 8 -16.74 9.89 -4.51
C CYS A 8 -15.82 10.63 -5.50
N GLY A 9 -16.18 10.65 -6.79
CA GLY A 9 -15.47 11.38 -7.86
C GLY A 9 -14.13 10.80 -8.30
N GLN A 10 -13.51 9.92 -7.50
CA GLN A 10 -12.16 9.40 -7.76
C GLN A 10 -12.03 8.65 -9.08
N ASP A 11 -10.95 8.94 -9.82
CA ASP A 11 -10.55 8.24 -11.04
C ASP A 11 -10.10 6.81 -10.74
N PHE A 12 -10.62 5.84 -11.51
CA PHE A 12 -10.20 4.44 -11.42
C PHE A 12 -8.85 4.18 -12.10
N GLU A 13 -8.41 5.07 -12.98
CA GLU A 13 -7.11 5.04 -13.66
C GLU A 13 -6.27 6.26 -13.22
N PRO A 14 -5.60 6.21 -12.05
CA PRO A 14 -4.86 7.33 -11.51
C PRO A 14 -3.65 7.70 -12.40
N GLU A 15 -3.33 9.00 -12.43
CA GLU A 15 -2.28 9.56 -13.28
C GLU A 15 -0.91 8.87 -13.12
N PRO A 16 -0.02 8.88 -14.15
CA PRO A 16 1.30 8.25 -14.07
C PRO A 16 2.13 8.69 -12.85
N GLY A 17 1.99 9.93 -12.38
CA GLY A 17 2.62 10.44 -11.16
C GLY A 17 2.31 9.62 -9.89
N TYR A 18 1.12 9.04 -9.79
CA TYR A 18 0.73 8.17 -8.68
C TYR A 18 1.63 6.92 -8.58
N TYR A 19 1.98 6.32 -9.72
CA TYR A 19 2.81 5.11 -9.74
C TYR A 19 4.27 5.41 -9.34
N TYR A 20 4.78 6.61 -9.65
CA TYR A 20 6.09 7.06 -9.16
C TYR A 20 6.11 7.27 -7.64
N GLY A 21 5.09 7.92 -7.06
CA GLY A 21 5.01 8.07 -5.60
C GLY A 21 4.88 6.72 -4.86
N ALA A 22 4.09 5.79 -5.41
CA ALA A 22 4.00 4.43 -4.90
C ALA A 22 5.32 3.62 -5.06
N MET A 23 6.19 3.97 -6.02
CA MET A 23 7.55 3.41 -6.11
C MET A 23 8.44 3.92 -4.98
N PHE A 24 8.46 5.23 -4.70
CA PHE A 24 9.26 5.80 -3.60
C PHE A 24 8.88 5.23 -2.23
N ILE A 25 7.58 5.12 -1.93
CA ILE A 25 7.12 4.48 -0.69
C ILE A 25 7.56 3.00 -0.63
N SER A 26 7.55 2.28 -1.77
CA SER A 26 8.01 0.89 -1.83
C SER A 26 9.51 0.75 -1.55
N TYR A 27 10.33 1.72 -1.97
CA TYR A 27 11.77 1.75 -1.70
C TYR A 27 12.09 2.11 -0.24
N ILE A 28 11.35 3.06 0.35
CA ILE A 28 11.46 3.41 1.75
C ILE A 28 11.10 2.20 2.62
N VAL A 29 9.93 1.60 2.39
CA VAL A 29 9.45 0.43 3.16
C VAL A 29 10.40 -0.77 3.04
N SER A 30 10.93 -1.08 1.85
CA SER A 30 11.88 -2.18 1.71
C SER A 30 13.21 -1.88 2.41
N SER A 31 13.71 -0.66 2.34
CA SER A 31 14.96 -0.25 3.01
C SER A 31 14.84 -0.31 4.54
N PHE A 32 13.72 0.19 5.11
CA PHE A 32 13.44 0.12 6.55
C PHE A 32 13.19 -1.32 7.07
N ILE A 33 12.87 -2.28 6.20
CA ILE A 33 12.76 -3.70 6.58
C ILE A 33 14.10 -4.43 6.44
N LEU A 34 14.78 -4.29 5.30
CA LEU A 34 15.98 -5.06 4.97
C LEU A 34 17.23 -4.59 5.73
N LEU A 35 17.40 -3.28 5.93
CA LEU A 35 18.62 -2.70 6.50
C LEU A 35 18.78 -3.07 8.00
N PRO A 36 17.74 -2.99 8.87
CA PRO A 36 17.87 -3.47 10.25
C PRO A 36 18.10 -4.98 10.35
N VAL A 37 17.48 -5.78 9.47
CA VAL A 37 17.69 -7.23 9.40
C VAL A 37 19.15 -7.55 9.04
N ALA A 38 19.72 -6.86 8.05
CA ALA A 38 21.13 -6.97 7.68
C ALA A 38 22.06 -6.69 8.87
N LEU A 39 21.84 -5.58 9.56
CA LEU A 39 22.62 -5.18 10.74
C LEU A 39 22.55 -6.22 11.86
N ILE A 40 21.37 -6.78 12.16
CA ILE A 40 21.21 -7.79 13.20
C ILE A 40 21.94 -9.10 12.83
N LEU A 41 21.87 -9.53 11.56
CA LEU A 41 22.57 -10.74 11.10
C LEU A 41 24.10 -10.62 11.19
N VAL A 42 24.66 -9.44 10.91
CA VAL A 42 26.12 -9.22 11.01
C VAL A 42 26.55 -8.97 12.46
N PHE A 43 25.97 -7.99 13.15
CA PHE A 43 26.47 -7.55 14.46
C PHE A 43 26.10 -8.50 15.61
N TYR A 44 24.97 -9.19 15.55
CA TYR A 44 24.54 -10.13 16.60
C TYR A 44 24.86 -11.59 16.24
N PHE A 45 24.47 -12.05 15.04
CA PHE A 45 24.68 -13.44 14.63
C PHE A 45 26.07 -13.74 14.03
N LYS A 46 26.86 -12.70 13.69
CA LYS A 46 28.22 -12.83 13.11
C LYS A 46 28.27 -13.76 11.89
N TRP A 47 27.25 -13.69 11.04
CA TRP A 47 27.25 -14.35 9.74
C TRP A 47 28.33 -13.77 8.82
N SER A 48 28.80 -14.57 7.86
CA SER A 48 29.64 -14.08 6.76
C SER A 48 28.82 -13.17 5.85
N ASP A 49 29.51 -12.19 5.23
CA ASP A 49 28.88 -11.21 4.35
C ASP A 49 28.14 -11.89 3.18
N GLU A 50 28.70 -12.98 2.63
CA GLU A 50 28.10 -13.80 1.58
C GLU A 50 26.75 -14.40 2.01
N ALA A 51 26.68 -14.99 3.21
CA ALA A 51 25.47 -15.61 3.74
C ALA A 51 24.39 -14.56 4.05
N MET A 52 24.80 -13.41 4.62
CA MET A 52 23.91 -12.27 4.85
C MET A 52 23.35 -11.73 3.53
N MET A 53 24.19 -11.49 2.52
CA MET A 53 23.77 -10.98 1.21
C MET A 53 22.81 -11.95 0.49
N ALA A 54 23.12 -13.24 0.48
CA ALA A 54 22.25 -14.26 -0.11
C ALA A 54 20.86 -14.29 0.55
N PHE A 55 20.80 -14.20 1.89
CA PHE A 55 19.55 -14.17 2.63
C PHE A 55 18.74 -12.89 2.40
N ILE A 56 19.39 -11.72 2.37
CA ILE A 56 18.72 -10.43 2.07
C ILE A 56 18.13 -10.43 0.66
N VAL A 57 18.85 -10.96 -0.34
CA VAL A 57 18.34 -11.07 -1.72
C VAL A 57 17.13 -12.01 -1.78
N LEU A 58 17.21 -13.19 -1.16
CA LEU A 58 16.11 -14.16 -1.11
C LEU A 58 14.85 -13.57 -0.43
N LEU A 59 15.03 -12.92 0.73
CA LEU A 59 13.96 -12.29 1.49
C LEU A 59 13.37 -11.09 0.73
N GLY A 60 14.22 -10.30 0.05
CA GLY A 60 13.82 -9.21 -0.82
C GLY A 60 12.91 -9.67 -1.96
N ILE A 61 13.27 -10.75 -2.66
CA ILE A 61 12.45 -11.35 -3.74
C ILE A 61 11.10 -11.83 -3.21
N LEU A 62 11.08 -12.53 -2.07
CA LEU A 62 9.85 -12.99 -1.41
C LEU A 62 8.93 -11.85 -0.94
N MET A 63 9.52 -10.73 -0.50
CA MET A 63 8.77 -9.57 0.00
C MET A 63 8.31 -8.62 -1.13
N PHE A 64 9.02 -8.56 -2.25
CA PHE A 64 8.83 -7.57 -3.33
C PHE A 64 7.37 -7.42 -3.78
N PHE A 65 6.71 -8.52 -4.16
CA PHE A 65 5.31 -8.50 -4.58
C PHE A 65 4.33 -8.04 -3.47
N ARG A 66 4.65 -8.28 -2.20
CA ARG A 66 3.84 -7.81 -1.07
C ARG A 66 4.05 -6.33 -0.81
N ILE A 67 5.30 -5.86 -0.82
CA ILE A 67 5.63 -4.43 -0.62
C ILE A 67 5.02 -3.58 -1.75
N LEU A 68 5.09 -4.02 -3.01
CA LEU A 68 4.46 -3.30 -4.14
C LEU A 68 2.94 -3.14 -3.99
N ARG A 69 2.23 -4.16 -3.47
CA ARG A 69 0.77 -4.09 -3.23
C ARG A 69 0.45 -3.19 -2.04
N VAL A 70 1.18 -3.34 -0.92
CA VAL A 70 1.00 -2.51 0.28
C VAL A 70 1.30 -1.05 -0.01
N SER A 71 2.37 -0.75 -0.74
CA SER A 71 2.76 0.63 -1.09
C SER A 71 1.67 1.35 -1.90
N ARG A 72 1.07 0.69 -2.89
CA ARG A 72 -0.05 1.23 -3.67
C ARG A 72 -1.28 1.52 -2.79
N SER A 73 -1.69 0.55 -1.95
CA SER A 73 -2.80 0.76 -1.01
C SER A 73 -2.53 1.91 -0.04
N LEU A 74 -1.34 1.97 0.56
CA LEU A 74 -0.93 3.02 1.48
C LEU A 74 -0.89 4.40 0.80
N TYR A 75 -0.45 4.48 -0.45
CA TYR A 75 -0.37 5.75 -1.18
C TYR A 75 -1.75 6.28 -1.60
N ILE A 76 -2.70 5.41 -1.97
CA ILE A 76 -4.11 5.80 -2.12
C ILE A 76 -4.66 6.37 -0.80
N HIS A 77 -4.41 5.72 0.34
CA HIS A 77 -4.85 6.23 1.65
C HIS A 77 -4.16 7.55 2.08
N ALA A 78 -2.98 7.86 1.54
CA ALA A 78 -2.30 9.12 1.79
C ALA A 78 -2.78 10.28 0.89
N LEU A 79 -3.20 9.97 -0.35
CA LEU A 79 -3.69 10.97 -1.31
C LEU A 79 -5.20 11.24 -1.19
N VAL A 80 -6.00 10.17 -1.04
CA VAL A 80 -7.46 10.26 -0.94
C VAL A 80 -7.84 10.62 0.49
N LYS A 81 -7.93 11.92 0.75
CA LYS A 81 -8.34 12.47 2.05
C LYS A 81 -9.76 12.00 2.39
N PHE A 82 -9.90 11.29 3.51
CA PHE A 82 -11.18 10.73 3.94
C PHE A 82 -12.16 11.83 4.36
N ASP A 83 -13.27 11.98 3.62
CA ASP A 83 -14.39 12.85 4.00
C ASP A 83 -15.45 12.07 4.79
N PRO A 84 -15.71 12.40 6.07
CA PRO A 84 -16.75 11.74 6.86
C PRO A 84 -18.17 11.97 6.33
N MET A 85 -18.44 13.03 5.56
CA MET A 85 -19.76 13.31 4.98
C MET A 85 -20.16 12.23 3.97
N VAL A 86 -19.21 11.74 3.16
CA VAL A 86 -19.44 10.66 2.18
C VAL A 86 -19.89 9.39 2.89
N ARG A 87 -19.34 9.07 4.07
CA ARG A 87 -19.77 7.93 4.89
C ARG A 87 -21.19 8.11 5.45
N LEU A 88 -21.58 9.34 5.80
CA LEU A 88 -22.93 9.63 6.28
C LEU A 88 -23.98 9.49 5.16
N LEU A 89 -23.66 9.93 3.94
CA LEU A 89 -24.49 9.67 2.76
C LEU A 89 -24.59 8.17 2.51
N GLN A 90 -23.47 7.45 2.45
CA GLN A 90 -23.47 6.00 2.18
C GLN A 90 -24.30 5.20 3.20
N ASN A 91 -24.22 5.54 4.50
CA ASN A 91 -25.08 4.96 5.53
C ASN A 91 -26.57 5.31 5.34
N LYS A 92 -26.87 6.52 4.86
CA LYS A 92 -28.25 6.99 4.61
C LYS A 92 -28.87 6.30 3.39
N ASP A 93 -28.10 6.07 2.34
CA ASP A 93 -28.54 5.36 1.14
C ASP A 93 -28.73 3.86 1.42
N LEU A 94 -27.83 3.26 2.21
CA LEU A 94 -27.98 1.89 2.72
C LEU A 94 -29.24 1.74 3.59
N GLY A 95 -29.50 2.69 4.51
CA GLY A 95 -30.75 2.73 5.29
C GLY A 95 -32.00 3.09 4.49
N GLY A 96 -31.84 3.69 3.29
CA GLY A 96 -32.94 3.97 2.37
C GLY A 96 -33.37 2.73 1.56
N MET A 97 -32.41 1.89 1.15
CA MET A 97 -32.70 0.65 0.40
C MET A 97 -33.44 -0.39 1.24
N ASP A 98 -33.21 -0.43 2.56
CA ASP A 98 -33.91 -1.32 3.50
C ASP A 98 -35.42 -1.02 3.58
N SER A 99 -35.84 0.22 3.34
CA SER A 99 -37.25 0.66 3.39
C SER A 99 -38.00 0.54 2.05
N SER A 100 -37.37 0.04 0.98
CA SER A 100 -37.93 0.00 -0.38
C SER A 100 -38.43 -1.40 -0.82
N ASN A 101 -38.53 -2.36 0.10
CA ASN A 101 -38.85 -3.76 -0.21
C ASN A 101 -39.94 -4.35 0.72
N ASN A 102 -40.86 -3.50 1.19
CA ASN A 102 -42.11 -3.83 1.89
C ASN A 102 -43.27 -3.08 1.22
#